data_AF-A0A7S1FF44-F1
#
_entry.id   AF-A0A7S1FF44-F1
#
_cell.length_a   1.000
_cell.length_b   1.000
_cell.length_c   1.000
_cell.angle_alpha   90.00
_cell.angle_beta   90.00
_cell.angle_gamma   90.00
#
_symmetry.space_group_name_H-M   'P 1'
#
loop_
_entity.id
_entity.type
_entity.pdbx_description
1 polymer ?
#
loop_
_entity_poly.entity_id
_entity_poly.type
_entity_poly.pdbx_seq_one_letter_code
_entity_poly.pdbx_strand_id
1 'polypeptide(L)'
;MSSTNVPDHSCHMLQQVFVLTKAFLEDQLTDDTVFIYELVDAVRILFEDHAELGHLRPLDKAHKRVWLCLMACQRYNVEPRQQNRSQVFSLWTNVGVRQKQQLRKVVCITETRKRNNTLLQLAGLEVSGEP
;
A
#
# COMPACT_ATOMS: atom_id res chain seq x y z
N MET A 1 -2.42 -46.30 -16.22
CA MET A 1 -1.79 -45.89 -14.95
C MET A 1 -1.99 -44.40 -14.81
N SER A 2 -2.96 -43.98 -14.00
CA SER A 2 -3.33 -42.57 -13.86
C SER A 2 -2.63 -42.03 -12.61
N SER A 3 -1.58 -41.25 -12.80
CA SER A 3 -0.95 -40.48 -11.71
C SER A 3 -1.95 -39.43 -11.22
N THR A 4 -2.49 -39.65 -10.03
CA THR A 4 -3.16 -38.62 -9.23
C THR A 4 -2.12 -37.59 -8.80
N ASN A 5 -2.07 -36.48 -9.54
CA ASN A 5 -1.30 -35.30 -9.17
C ASN A 5 -2.04 -34.63 -8.00
N VAL A 6 -1.78 -35.09 -6.77
CA VAL A 6 -2.28 -34.44 -5.55
C VAL A 6 -1.50 -33.12 -5.41
N PRO A 7 -2.14 -31.94 -5.53
CA PRO A 7 -1.43 -30.69 -5.32
C PRO A 7 -0.99 -30.68 -3.85
N ASP A 8 0.29 -30.47 -3.61
CA ASP A 8 0.91 -30.57 -2.29
C ASP A 8 0.51 -29.35 -1.43
N HIS A 9 -0.72 -29.37 -0.91
CA HIS A 9 -1.35 -28.26 -0.18
C HIS A 9 -0.52 -27.82 1.05
N SER A 10 0.21 -28.78 1.65
CA SER A 10 1.11 -28.55 2.78
C SER A 10 2.30 -27.67 2.42
N CYS A 11 2.87 -27.83 1.22
CA CYS A 11 3.99 -27.03 0.73
C CYS A 11 3.56 -25.57 0.51
N HIS A 12 2.37 -25.36 -0.04
CA HIS A 12 1.81 -24.04 -0.27
C HIS A 12 1.46 -23.29 1.04
N MET A 13 0.89 -23.98 2.03
CA MET A 13 0.63 -23.37 3.34
C MET A 13 1.92 -22.96 4.06
N LEU A 14 2.95 -23.81 4.05
CA LEU A 14 4.25 -23.49 4.64
C LEU A 14 4.90 -22.27 3.97
N GLN A 15 4.83 -22.19 2.65
CA GLN A 15 5.29 -21.01 1.91
C GLN A 15 4.52 -19.73 2.31
N GLN A 16 3.20 -19.82 2.45
CA GLN A 16 2.39 -18.66 2.86
C GLN A 16 2.69 -18.19 4.28
N VAL A 17 2.91 -19.13 5.21
CA VAL A 17 3.32 -18.82 6.59
C VAL A 17 4.69 -18.16 6.58
N PHE A 18 5.67 -18.71 5.84
CA PHE A 18 7.00 -18.14 5.74
C PHE A 18 6.97 -16.69 5.19
N VAL A 19 6.20 -16.45 4.12
CA VAL A 19 6.03 -15.10 3.55
C VAL A 19 5.43 -14.13 4.57
N LEU A 20 4.42 -14.57 5.33
CA LEU A 20 3.78 -13.73 6.34
C LEU A 20 4.74 -13.43 7.50
N THR A 21 5.46 -14.44 8.00
CA THR A 21 6.43 -14.29 9.09
C THR A 21 7.57 -13.36 8.67
N LYS A 22 8.10 -13.51 7.45
CA LYS A 22 9.11 -12.60 6.90
C LYS A 22 8.59 -11.16 6.87
N ALA A 23 7.39 -10.94 6.33
CA ALA A 23 6.81 -9.60 6.26
C ALA A 23 6.58 -8.99 7.65
N PHE A 24 6.20 -9.81 8.64
CA PHE A 24 6.03 -9.36 10.04
C PHE A 24 7.37 -8.95 10.67
N LEU A 25 8.42 -9.75 10.48
CA LEU A 25 9.75 -9.43 10.99
C LEU A 25 10.29 -8.16 10.35
N GLU A 26 10.12 -7.99 9.03
CA GLU A 26 10.47 -6.75 8.32
C GLU A 26 9.69 -5.55 8.90
N ASP A 27 8.41 -5.71 9.22
CA ASP A 27 7.59 -4.64 9.80
C ASP A 27 8.07 -4.20 11.20
N GLN A 28 8.54 -5.14 12.02
CA GLN A 28 9.01 -4.84 13.38
C GLN A 28 10.40 -4.18 13.41
N LEU A 29 11.24 -4.47 12.41
CA LEU A 29 12.64 -4.06 12.39
C LEU A 29 12.89 -2.77 11.57
N THR A 30 11.90 -2.32 10.80
CA THR A 30 12.07 -1.17 9.90
C THR A 30 11.65 0.13 10.58
N ASP A 31 12.53 1.14 10.57
CA ASP A 31 12.12 2.52 10.85
C ASP A 31 11.35 3.06 9.64
N ASP A 32 10.03 3.14 9.80
CA ASP A 32 9.12 3.59 8.75
C ASP A 32 9.15 5.11 8.53
N THR A 33 9.90 5.89 9.32
CA THR A 33 9.89 7.35 9.23
C THR A 33 10.29 7.85 7.84
N VAL A 34 11.40 7.35 7.30
CA VAL A 34 11.88 7.73 5.95
C VAL A 34 10.88 7.30 4.90
N PHE A 35 10.43 6.05 4.98
CA PHE A 35 9.46 5.49 4.04
C PHE A 35 8.14 6.28 4.03
N ILE A 36 7.64 6.71 5.18
CA ILE A 36 6.40 7.50 5.26
C ILE A 36 6.55 8.82 4.51
N TYR A 37 7.71 9.49 4.59
CA TYR A 37 7.94 10.71 3.82
C TYR A 37 8.03 10.45 2.31
N GLU A 38 8.69 9.36 1.89
CA GLU A 38 8.69 8.93 0.48
C GLU A 38 7.28 8.62 -0.03
N LEU A 39 6.45 7.98 0.82
CA LEU A 39 5.06 7.72 0.51
C LEU A 39 4.25 9.02 0.37
N VAL A 40 4.50 10.02 1.24
CA VAL A 40 3.85 11.34 1.13
C VAL A 40 4.18 12.00 -0.20
N ASP A 41 5.44 11.96 -0.65
CA ASP A 41 5.82 12.53 -1.95
C ASP A 41 5.23 11.75 -3.14
N ALA A 42 5.23 10.42 -3.07
CA ALA A 42 4.58 9.59 -4.09
C ALA A 42 3.07 9.87 -4.19
N VAL A 43 2.41 10.09 -3.05
CA VAL A 43 0.99 10.47 -2.98
C VAL A 43 0.76 11.86 -3.54
N ARG A 44 1.64 12.84 -3.25
CA ARG A 44 1.53 14.18 -3.84
C ARG A 44 1.46 14.09 -5.37
N ILE A 45 2.39 13.35 -5.97
CA ILE A 45 2.45 13.16 -7.43
C ILE A 45 1.19 12.45 -7.93
N LEU A 46 0.71 11.43 -7.22
CA LEU A 46 -0.55 10.75 -7.56
C LEU A 46 -1.74 11.72 -7.63
N PHE A 47 -1.88 12.62 -6.66
CA PHE A 47 -2.99 13.59 -6.62
C PHE A 47 -2.81 14.77 -7.57
N GLU A 48 -1.58 15.08 -8.00
CA GLU A 48 -1.31 16.00 -9.11
C GLU A 48 -1.79 15.40 -10.44
N ASP A 49 -1.55 14.10 -10.67
CA ASP A 49 -1.98 13.40 -11.89
C ASP A 49 -3.48 13.05 -11.90
N HIS A 50 -4.10 12.95 -10.72
CA HIS A 50 -5.49 12.51 -10.55
C HIS A 50 -6.23 13.33 -9.48
N ALA A 51 -6.60 14.57 -9.82
CA ALA A 51 -7.30 15.46 -8.89
C ALA A 51 -8.69 14.92 -8.45
N GLU A 52 -9.29 14.06 -9.25
CA GLU A 52 -10.61 13.45 -9.02
C GLU A 52 -10.65 12.43 -7.87
N LEU A 53 -9.49 11.94 -7.42
CA LEU A 53 -9.43 10.86 -6.43
C LEU A 53 -10.07 11.23 -5.08
N GLY A 54 -10.17 12.52 -4.75
CA GLY A 54 -10.74 13.00 -3.49
C GLY A 54 -12.17 12.53 -3.20
N HIS A 55 -12.91 12.10 -4.23
CA HIS A 55 -14.31 11.65 -4.13
C HIS A 55 -14.48 10.13 -4.22
N LEU A 56 -13.44 9.40 -4.59
CA LEU A 56 -13.53 7.96 -4.81
C LEU A 56 -13.62 7.18 -3.51
N ARG A 57 -14.18 5.97 -3.62
CA ARG A 57 -14.32 5.03 -2.51
C ARG A 57 -13.68 3.68 -2.86
N PRO A 58 -12.97 3.07 -1.89
CA PRO A 58 -12.30 1.79 -2.07
C PRO A 58 -13.31 0.64 -2.12
N LEU A 59 -12.94 -0.44 -2.83
CA LEU A 59 -13.79 -1.62 -3.04
C LEU A 59 -14.11 -2.42 -1.76
N ASP A 60 -13.18 -2.50 -0.80
CA ASP A 60 -13.40 -3.23 0.45
C ASP A 60 -12.72 -2.61 1.70
N LYS A 61 -12.91 -3.27 2.85
CA LYS A 61 -12.38 -2.81 4.16
C LYS A 61 -10.86 -2.84 4.25
N ALA A 62 -10.19 -3.79 3.58
CA ALA A 62 -8.74 -3.90 3.61
C ALA A 62 -8.11 -2.76 2.78
N HIS A 63 -8.63 -2.55 1.57
CA HIS A 63 -8.28 -1.44 0.69
C HIS A 63 -8.61 -0.07 1.31
N LYS A 64 -9.70 0.00 2.09
CA LYS A 64 -10.05 1.23 2.84
C LYS A 64 -8.98 1.72 3.79
N ARG A 65 -8.23 0.83 4.44
CA ARG A 65 -7.14 1.24 5.34
C ARG A 65 -5.99 1.88 4.58
N VAL A 66 -5.62 1.29 3.44
CA VAL A 66 -4.61 1.84 2.53
C VAL A 66 -5.09 3.19 2.01
N TRP A 67 -6.31 3.28 1.50
CA TRP A 67 -6.89 4.52 1.00
C TRP A 67 -6.89 5.65 2.03
N LEU A 68 -7.31 5.37 3.28
CA LEU A 68 -7.28 6.36 4.36
C LEU A 68 -5.84 6.83 4.66
N CYS A 69 -4.87 5.92 4.61
CA CYS A 69 -3.46 6.28 4.76
C CYS A 69 -3.00 7.22 3.64
N LEU A 70 -3.32 6.93 2.37
CA LEU A 70 -2.98 7.81 1.24
C LEU A 70 -3.66 9.18 1.38
N MET A 71 -4.94 9.23 1.77
CA MET A 71 -5.64 10.49 2.01
C MET A 71 -5.00 11.33 3.12
N ALA A 72 -4.51 10.69 4.19
CA ALA A 72 -3.79 11.39 5.24
C ALA A 72 -2.43 11.90 4.76
N CYS A 73 -1.71 11.12 3.95
CA CYS A 73 -0.49 11.57 3.29
C CYS A 73 -0.75 12.82 2.45
N GLN A 74 -1.83 12.82 1.65
CA GLN A 74 -2.21 13.98 0.84
C GLN A 74 -2.55 15.20 1.70
N ARG A 75 -3.32 15.03 2.79
CA ARG A 75 -3.62 16.14 3.72
C ARG A 75 -2.37 16.70 4.37
N TYR A 76 -1.43 15.85 4.77
CA TYR A 76 -0.16 16.31 5.34
C TYR A 76 0.71 17.02 4.31
N ASN A 77 0.74 16.56 3.06
CA ASN A 77 1.42 17.24 1.97
C ASN A 77 0.87 18.67 1.75
N VAL A 78 -0.47 18.81 1.72
CA VAL A 78 -1.14 20.11 1.56
C VAL A 78 -0.93 21.01 2.78
N GLU A 79 -0.99 20.43 3.97
CA GLU A 79 -0.88 21.17 5.24
C GLU A 79 0.03 20.40 6.22
N PRO A 80 1.34 20.72 6.24
CA PRO A 80 2.36 19.96 6.99
C PRO A 80 2.38 20.31 8.48
N ARG A 81 1.22 20.20 9.14
CA ARG A 81 1.07 20.40 10.58
C ARG A 81 1.34 19.11 11.35
N GLN A 82 1.80 19.24 12.60
CA GLN A 82 2.07 18.11 13.47
C GLN A 82 0.85 17.18 13.64
N GLN A 83 -0.36 17.72 13.67
CA GLN A 83 -1.60 16.93 13.74
C GLN A 83 -1.78 16.03 12.52
N ASN A 84 -1.58 16.55 11.31
CA ASN A 84 -1.69 15.79 10.07
C ASN A 84 -0.56 14.75 9.98
N ARG A 85 0.65 15.11 10.42
CA ARG A 85 1.76 14.15 10.58
C ARG A 85 1.36 13.00 11.50
N SER A 86 0.92 13.27 12.72
CA SER A 86 0.49 12.25 13.67
C SER A 86 -0.62 11.35 13.09
N GLN A 87 -1.54 11.92 12.30
CA GLN A 87 -2.58 11.15 11.63
C GLN A 87 -2.03 10.19 10.58
N VAL A 88 -1.03 10.59 9.77
CA VAL A 88 -0.35 9.69 8.81
C VAL A 88 0.25 8.50 9.55
N PHE A 89 1.03 8.74 10.61
CA PHE A 89 1.66 7.67 11.38
C PHE A 89 0.62 6.76 12.04
N SER A 90 -0.46 7.32 12.59
CA SER A 90 -1.54 6.53 13.19
C SER A 90 -2.30 5.67 12.17
N LEU A 91 -2.49 6.16 10.94
CA LEU A 91 -3.15 5.36 9.90
C LEU A 91 -2.20 4.32 9.31
N TRP A 92 -0.92 4.64 9.19
CA TRP A 92 0.12 3.71 8.79
C TRP A 92 0.19 2.49 9.71
N THR A 93 0.14 2.67 11.04
CA THR A 93 0.15 1.53 11.98
C THR A 93 -1.06 0.61 11.83
N ASN A 94 -2.17 1.12 11.29
CA ASN A 94 -3.38 0.35 11.03
C ASN A 94 -3.36 -0.38 9.67
N VAL A 95 -2.41 -0.07 8.79
CA VAL A 95 -2.23 -0.80 7.51
C VAL A 95 -1.72 -2.21 7.81
N GLY A 96 -2.27 -3.22 7.14
CA GLY A 96 -1.84 -4.60 7.32
C GLY A 96 -0.41 -4.82 6.84
N VAL A 97 0.32 -5.70 7.52
CA VAL A 97 1.74 -5.99 7.27
C VAL A 97 2.05 -6.25 5.79
N ARG A 98 1.22 -7.04 5.09
CA ARG A 98 1.40 -7.31 3.66
C ARG A 98 1.26 -6.06 2.79
N GLN A 99 0.29 -5.20 3.11
CA GLN A 99 0.06 -3.96 2.38
C GLN A 99 1.18 -2.96 2.64
N LYS A 100 1.67 -2.87 3.89
CA LYS A 100 2.86 -2.07 4.20
C LYS A 100 4.06 -2.51 3.37
N GLN A 101 4.31 -3.81 3.29
CA GLN A 101 5.40 -4.35 2.47
C GLN A 101 5.23 -4.00 0.98
N GLN A 102 4.00 -4.04 0.46
CA GLN A 102 3.71 -3.62 -0.92
C GLN A 102 3.93 -2.12 -1.11
N LEU A 103 3.45 -1.27 -0.19
CA LEU A 103 3.65 0.17 -0.22
C LEU A 103 5.14 0.53 -0.18
N ARG A 104 5.94 -0.15 0.68
CA ARG A 104 7.42 -0.07 0.70
C ARG A 104 8.05 -0.34 -0.66
N LYS A 105 7.56 -1.34 -1.38
CA LYS A 105 8.05 -1.63 -2.74
C LYS A 105 7.60 -0.59 -3.75
N VAL A 106 6.39 -0.06 -3.60
CA VAL A 106 5.79 0.88 -4.57
C VAL A 106 6.50 2.22 -4.59
N VAL A 107 6.88 2.77 -3.44
CA VAL A 107 7.60 4.06 -3.43
C VAL A 107 8.97 3.97 -4.12
N CYS A 108 9.58 2.78 -4.14
CA CYS A 108 10.84 2.53 -4.85
C CYS A 108 10.69 2.42 -6.37
N ILE A 109 9.47 2.43 -6.92
CA ILE A 109 9.23 2.39 -8.37
C ILE A 109 9.54 3.77 -8.95
N THR A 110 10.57 3.86 -9.79
CA THR A 110 10.99 5.12 -10.45
C THR A 110 10.01 5.57 -11.53
N GLU A 111 9.33 4.63 -12.21
CA GLU A 111 8.37 4.95 -13.27
C GLU A 111 7.04 5.45 -12.68
N THR A 112 6.79 6.76 -12.77
CA THR A 112 5.63 7.45 -12.16
C THR A 112 4.29 6.79 -12.49
N ARG A 113 4.01 6.53 -13.78
CA ARG A 113 2.74 5.93 -14.21
C ARG A 113 2.52 4.56 -13.57
N LYS A 114 3.55 3.72 -13.55
CA LYS A 114 3.51 2.39 -12.93
C LYS A 114 3.32 2.48 -11.42
N ARG A 115 4.02 3.41 -10.76
CA ARG A 115 3.88 3.66 -9.33
C ARG A 115 2.46 4.08 -8.98
N ASN A 116 1.91 5.08 -9.68
CA ASN A 116 0.57 5.60 -9.45
C ASN A 116 -0.50 4.53 -9.66
N ASN A 117 -0.43 3.79 -10.77
CA ASN A 117 -1.34 2.66 -11.00
C ASN A 117 -1.28 1.63 -9.88
N THR A 118 -0.07 1.33 -9.37
CA THR A 118 0.07 0.36 -8.28
C THR A 118 -0.49 0.91 -6.96
N LEU A 119 -0.31 2.20 -6.66
CA LEU A 119 -0.93 2.84 -5.49
C LEU A 119 -2.46 2.78 -5.55
N LEU A 120 -3.05 3.06 -6.71
CA LEU A 120 -4.50 2.98 -6.93
C LEU A 120 -5.02 1.56 -6.73
N GLN A 121 -4.33 0.56 -7.30
CA GLN A 121 -4.67 -0.85 -7.10
C GLN A 121 -4.59 -1.26 -5.62
N LEU A 122 -3.55 -0.85 -4.89
CA LEU A 122 -3.41 -1.13 -3.46
C LEU A 122 -4.48 -0.43 -2.60
N ALA A 123 -4.99 0.71 -3.07
CA ALA A 123 -6.12 1.40 -2.48
C ALA A 123 -7.47 0.83 -2.90
N GLY A 124 -7.49 -0.20 -3.76
CA GLY A 124 -8.71 -0.82 -4.28
C GLY A 124 -9.55 0.17 -5.07
N LEU A 125 -8.89 1.02 -5.86
CA LEU A 125 -9.54 1.93 -6.78
C LEU A 125 -9.38 1.38 -8.20
N GLU A 126 -10.49 1.33 -8.92
CA GLU A 126 -10.45 1.00 -10.34
C GLU A 126 -9.81 2.16 -11.08
N VAL A 127 -8.64 1.90 -11.67
CA VAL A 127 -8.14 2.77 -12.73
C VAL A 127 -9.02 2.45 -13.93
N SER A 128 -9.97 3.33 -14.26
CA SER A 128 -10.63 3.28 -15.56
C SER A 128 -9.53 3.41 -16.60
N GLY A 129 -9.07 2.26 -17.09
CA GLY A 129 -7.96 2.21 -18.02
C GLY A 129 -8.40 2.85 -19.31
N GLU A 130 -7.62 3.81 -19.79
CA GLU A 130 -7.37 4.02 -21.21
C GLU A 130 -6.08 4.86 -21.35
N PRO A 131 -5.34 4.66 -22.44
CA PRO A 131 -5.32 5.58 -23.55
C PRO A 131 -6.47 5.34 -24.52
#